data_AF-A0A4R6Z054-F1
#
_entry.id   AF-A0A4R6Z054-F1
#
_cell.length_a   1.000
_cell.length_b   1.000
_cell.length_c   1.000
_cell.angle_alpha   90.00
_cell.angle_beta   90.00
_cell.angle_gamma   90.00
#
_symmetry.space_group_name_H-M   'P 1'
#
loop_
_entity.id
_entity.type
_entity.pdbx_description
1 polymer ?
#
loop_
_entity_poly.entity_id
_entity_poly.type
_entity_poly.pdbx_seq_one_letter_code
_entity_poly.pdbx_strand_id
1 'polypeptide(L)'
;MNHLFRHLLLLSSLAMASTAQAECKPPASADGKPPQHRVHWTTRSEIQSASFDVFRGDSADGEFRKINPQPIPAAKNSIRPREYAYEDTAIDPCKAYFYYVEAVSLTGYRVKLSAPQQAGPKAGAPPAPSPAAPSH
;
A
#
# COMPACT_ATOMS: atom_id res chain seq x y z
N MET A 1 -22.38 35.75 58.28
CA MET A 1 -22.77 34.34 58.46
C MET A 1 -22.10 33.55 57.35
N ASN A 2 -21.11 32.75 57.74
CA ASN A 2 -20.42 31.64 57.04
C ASN A 2 -19.93 31.88 55.60
N HIS A 3 -18.63 32.18 55.43
CA HIS A 3 -17.51 31.23 55.34
C HIS A 3 -17.38 30.58 53.95
N LEU A 4 -16.23 30.90 53.33
CA LEU A 4 -15.36 30.02 52.56
C LEU A 4 -15.97 29.23 51.39
N PHE A 5 -15.48 29.48 50.18
CA PHE A 5 -14.53 28.54 49.57
C PHE A 5 -13.70 29.22 48.47
N ARG A 6 -12.42 29.44 48.79
CA ARG A 6 -11.35 29.58 47.79
C ARG A 6 -11.26 28.25 47.05
N HIS A 7 -11.54 28.23 45.75
CA HIS A 7 -11.05 27.18 44.87
C HIS A 7 -10.14 27.78 43.82
N LEU A 8 -8.87 27.90 44.20
CA LEU A 8 -7.73 27.87 43.30
C LEU A 8 -7.56 26.40 42.86
N LEU A 9 -7.92 26.04 41.63
CA LEU A 9 -7.55 24.77 41.01
C LEU A 9 -7.28 24.97 39.51
N LEU A 10 -5.99 25.20 39.24
CA LEU A 10 -5.18 24.63 38.16
C LEU A 10 -5.70 24.75 36.72
N LEU A 11 -5.09 25.68 35.99
CA LEU A 11 -4.78 25.54 34.56
C LEU A 11 -4.04 24.21 34.36
N SER A 12 -4.78 23.14 34.10
CA SER A 12 -4.17 21.90 33.63
C SER A 12 -3.88 22.07 32.14
N SER A 13 -2.70 22.60 31.84
CA SER A 13 -2.11 22.53 30.51
C SER A 13 -2.14 21.06 30.08
N LEU A 14 -3.00 20.74 29.13
CA LEU A 14 -2.96 19.46 28.45
C LEU A 14 -1.63 19.45 27.70
N ALA A 15 -0.62 18.79 28.26
CA ALA A 15 0.58 18.47 27.52
C ALA A 15 0.13 17.61 26.33
N MET A 16 0.16 18.20 25.14
CA MET A 16 0.09 17.44 23.90
C MET A 16 1.30 16.51 23.93
N ALA A 17 1.09 15.27 24.35
CA ALA A 17 2.04 14.21 24.10
C ALA A 17 2.07 14.05 22.57
N SER A 18 2.99 14.77 21.94
CA SER A 18 3.38 14.50 20.56
C SER A 18 3.94 13.08 20.59
N THR A 19 3.10 12.12 20.22
CA THR A 19 3.59 10.81 19.80
C THR A 19 4.53 11.11 18.66
N ALA A 20 5.83 11.04 18.89
CA ALA A 20 6.81 11.07 17.82
C ALA A 20 6.41 9.95 16.85
N GLN A 21 5.73 10.29 15.74
CA GLN A 21 5.60 9.35 14.64
C GLN A 21 7.03 9.02 14.27
N ALA A 22 7.40 7.75 14.43
CA ALA A 22 8.67 7.26 13.92
C ALA A 22 8.69 7.63 12.43
N GLU A 23 9.52 8.62 12.09
CA GLU A 23 9.57 9.17 10.74
C GLU A 23 10.02 8.04 9.82
N CYS A 24 9.15 7.68 8.87
CA CYS A 24 9.54 6.71 7.88
C CYS A 24 10.68 7.30 7.06
N LYS A 25 11.86 6.69 7.16
CA LYS A 25 13.00 7.04 6.31
C LYS A 25 12.83 6.32 4.98
N PRO A 26 12.63 7.04 3.85
CA PRO A 26 12.59 6.41 2.54
C PRO A 26 13.89 5.61 2.35
N PRO A 27 13.81 4.41 1.75
CA PRO A 27 15.03 3.65 1.48
C PRO A 27 15.88 4.49 0.52
N ALA A 28 17.19 4.59 0.75
CA ALA A 28 18.09 4.99 -0.31
C ALA A 28 17.96 3.93 -1.39
N SER A 29 17.31 4.26 -2.51
CA SER A 29 17.13 3.31 -3.62
C SER A 29 18.49 2.82 -4.08
N ALA A 30 18.77 1.52 -3.90
CA ALA A 30 20.07 0.91 -4.20
C ALA A 30 20.54 1.19 -5.64
N ASP A 31 19.58 1.34 -6.57
CA ASP A 31 19.83 1.55 -8.01
C ASP A 31 19.41 2.96 -8.49
N GLY A 32 19.11 3.90 -7.59
CA GLY A 32 18.65 5.25 -7.94
C GLY A 32 17.24 5.33 -8.57
N LYS A 33 16.55 4.21 -8.74
CA LYS A 33 15.15 4.17 -9.21
C LYS A 33 14.17 4.54 -8.08
N PRO A 34 13.04 5.22 -8.37
CA PRO A 34 12.02 5.45 -7.36
C PRO A 34 11.51 4.11 -6.79
N PRO A 35 11.11 4.05 -5.52
CA PRO A 35 10.52 2.84 -4.94
C PRO A 35 9.27 2.44 -5.73
N GLN A 36 9.11 1.15 -6.00
CA GLN A 36 8.01 0.62 -6.79
C GLN A 36 7.57 -0.77 -6.34
N HIS A 37 6.30 -1.09 -6.57
CA HIS A 37 5.76 -2.44 -6.43
C HIS A 37 5.53 -3.06 -7.80
N ARG A 38 6.01 -4.29 -7.96
CA ARG A 38 5.78 -5.08 -9.17
C ARG A 38 4.64 -6.06 -8.93
N VAL A 39 3.51 -5.86 -9.61
CA VAL A 39 2.39 -6.79 -9.61
C VAL A 39 2.60 -7.75 -10.77
N HIS A 40 2.67 -9.06 -10.49
CA HIS A 40 2.90 -10.09 -11.51
C HIS A 40 1.77 -11.11 -11.49
N TRP A 41 1.34 -11.55 -12.66
CA TRP A 41 0.35 -12.61 -12.81
C TRP A 41 0.62 -13.45 -14.04
N THR A 42 0.07 -14.66 -14.02
CA THR A 42 0.11 -15.62 -15.11
C THR A 42 -1.31 -16.04 -15.46
N THR A 43 -1.64 -16.06 -16.74
CA THR A 43 -2.89 -16.65 -17.23
C THR A 43 -2.64 -18.08 -17.67
N ARG A 44 -3.67 -18.94 -17.59
CA ARG A 44 -3.60 -20.31 -18.16
C ARG A 44 -4.00 -20.32 -19.64
N SER A 45 -5.01 -19.52 -19.98
CA SER A 45 -5.59 -19.32 -21.31
C SER A 45 -6.25 -17.95 -21.34
N GLU A 46 -6.33 -17.36 -22.53
CA GLU A 46 -6.86 -16.01 -22.79
C GLU A 46 -7.88 -16.01 -23.92
N ILE A 47 -8.53 -17.16 -24.12
CA ILE A 47 -9.73 -17.25 -24.95
C ILE A 47 -10.75 -16.23 -24.44
N GLN A 48 -11.18 -15.33 -25.32
CA GLN A 48 -12.13 -14.26 -25.03
C GLN A 48 -11.68 -13.22 -23.99
N SER A 49 -10.42 -13.20 -23.57
CA SER A 49 -9.85 -12.10 -22.77
C SER A 49 -9.44 -10.94 -23.69
N ALA A 50 -9.90 -9.74 -23.38
CA ALA A 50 -9.55 -8.51 -24.09
C ALA A 50 -8.37 -7.80 -23.45
N SER A 51 -8.40 -7.63 -22.12
CA SER A 51 -7.41 -6.85 -21.39
C SER A 51 -7.40 -7.17 -19.90
N PHE A 52 -6.45 -6.56 -19.19
CA PHE A 52 -6.33 -6.62 -17.75
C PHE A 52 -6.33 -5.21 -17.15
N ASP A 53 -6.98 -5.09 -16.00
CA ASP A 53 -6.92 -3.91 -15.15
C ASP A 53 -6.35 -4.29 -13.79
N VAL A 54 -5.45 -3.44 -13.29
CA VAL A 54 -4.75 -3.63 -12.01
C VAL A 54 -5.36 -2.70 -10.99
N PHE A 55 -5.67 -3.24 -9.83
CA PHE A 55 -6.32 -2.53 -8.74
C PHE A 55 -5.43 -2.50 -7.51
N ARG A 56 -5.50 -1.39 -6.76
CA ARG A 56 -4.79 -1.18 -5.50
C ARG A 56 -5.75 -0.69 -4.41
N GLY A 57 -5.58 -1.23 -3.21
CA GLY A 57 -6.26 -0.80 -1.98
C GLY A 57 -5.26 -0.66 -0.83
N ASP A 58 -5.67 0.07 0.22
CA ASP A 58 -4.87 0.26 1.44
C ASP A 58 -5.11 -0.86 2.48
N SER A 59 -6.11 -1.74 2.25
CA SER A 59 -6.41 -2.92 3.07
C SER A 59 -6.94 -4.06 2.20
N ALA A 60 -6.96 -5.29 2.74
CA ALA A 60 -7.40 -6.48 2.01
C ALA A 60 -8.90 -6.43 1.62
N ASP A 61 -9.74 -5.91 2.51
CA ASP A 61 -11.20 -5.88 2.36
C ASP A 61 -11.75 -4.46 2.09
N GLY A 62 -10.87 -3.48 1.95
CA GLY A 62 -11.24 -2.08 1.72
C GLY A 62 -11.60 -1.78 0.27
N GLU A 63 -11.72 -0.48 -0.02
CA GLU A 63 -11.92 -0.02 -1.38
C GLU A 63 -10.64 -0.19 -2.21
N PHE A 64 -10.85 -0.55 -3.49
CA PHE A 64 -9.78 -0.65 -4.46
C PHE A 64 -10.04 0.26 -5.63
N ARG A 65 -8.99 0.92 -6.10
CA ARG A 65 -9.02 1.75 -7.31
C ARG A 65 -8.16 1.14 -8.40
N LYS A 66 -8.59 1.28 -9.65
CA LYS A 66 -7.77 0.96 -10.81
C LYS A 66 -6.55 1.90 -10.84
N ILE A 67 -5.36 1.35 -11.09
CA ILE A 67 -4.10 2.12 -11.09
C ILE A 67 -3.44 2.22 -12.46
N ASN A 68 -3.67 1.26 -13.35
CA ASN A 68 -3.14 1.32 -14.71
C ASN A 68 -3.95 2.34 -15.54
N PRO A 69 -3.32 3.36 -16.17
CA PRO A 69 -4.05 4.36 -16.96
C PRO A 69 -4.76 3.77 -18.17
N GLN A 70 -4.13 2.80 -18.83
CA GLN A 70 -4.67 2.08 -19.97
C GLN A 70 -4.79 0.59 -19.65
N PRO A 71 -5.86 -0.10 -20.09
CA PRO A 71 -5.96 -1.55 -19.97
C PRO A 71 -4.77 -2.24 -20.62
N ILE A 72 -4.23 -3.25 -19.94
CA ILE A 72 -3.09 -4.04 -20.46
C ILE A 72 -3.65 -5.09 -21.43
N PRO A 73 -3.30 -5.09 -22.72
CA PRO A 73 -3.90 -6.01 -23.68
C PRO A 73 -3.60 -7.47 -23.36
N ALA A 74 -4.61 -8.32 -23.46
CA ALA A 74 -4.41 -9.77 -23.48
C ALA A 74 -3.79 -10.20 -24.82
N ALA A 75 -3.12 -11.35 -24.84
CA ALA A 75 -2.50 -11.98 -26.01
C ALA A 75 -3.51 -12.61 -26.99
N LYS A 76 -4.72 -12.04 -27.11
CA LYS A 76 -5.80 -12.34 -28.05
C LYS A 76 -5.98 -13.84 -28.34
N ASN A 77 -6.80 -14.52 -27.55
CA ASN A 77 -7.18 -15.93 -27.74
C ASN A 77 -6.00 -16.91 -27.66
N SER A 78 -5.00 -16.61 -26.83
CA SER A 78 -3.92 -17.55 -26.57
C SER A 78 -4.42 -18.74 -25.75
N ILE A 79 -4.18 -19.96 -26.21
CA ILE A 79 -4.45 -21.19 -25.44
C ILE A 79 -3.29 -21.60 -24.53
N ARG A 80 -2.18 -20.85 -24.55
CA ARG A 80 -0.98 -21.11 -23.77
C ARG A 80 -0.88 -20.11 -22.63
N PRO A 81 -0.18 -20.45 -21.53
CA PRO A 81 0.07 -19.51 -20.46
C PRO A 81 0.80 -18.25 -20.91
N ARG A 82 0.46 -17.13 -20.30
CA ARG A 82 1.12 -15.84 -20.52
C ARG A 82 1.44 -15.17 -19.20
N GLU A 83 2.58 -14.49 -19.18
CA GLU A 83 3.08 -13.77 -18.02
C GLU A 83 3.02 -12.28 -18.27
N TYR A 84 2.62 -11.54 -17.24
CA TYR A 84 2.47 -10.09 -17.29
C TYR A 84 3.03 -9.45 -16.03
N ALA A 85 3.34 -8.17 -16.11
CA ALA A 85 3.60 -7.38 -14.94
C ALA A 85 3.16 -5.93 -15.10
N TYR A 86 2.89 -5.29 -13.97
CA TYR A 86 2.64 -3.88 -13.85
C TYR A 86 3.50 -3.29 -12.74
N GLU A 87 4.15 -2.15 -13.02
CA GLU A 87 5.00 -1.44 -12.07
C GLU A 87 4.22 -0.26 -11.47
N ASP A 88 3.88 -0.34 -10.20
CA ASP A 88 3.31 0.77 -9.43
C ASP A 88 4.45 1.61 -8.83
N THR A 89 4.70 2.75 -9.45
CA THR A 89 5.70 3.74 -9.03
C THR A 89 5.10 4.86 -8.18
N ALA A 90 3.78 4.86 -7.98
CA ALA A 90 3.05 5.87 -7.22
C ALA A 90 2.75 5.39 -5.80
N ILE A 91 3.68 4.64 -5.22
CA ILE A 91 3.58 4.10 -3.86
C ILE A 91 4.17 5.10 -2.87
N ASP A 92 3.55 5.15 -1.69
CA ASP A 92 4.26 5.59 -0.50
C ASP A 92 5.17 4.43 -0.05
N PRO A 93 6.51 4.59 -0.02
CA PRO A 93 7.41 3.49 0.33
C PRO A 93 7.21 2.99 1.77
N CYS A 94 6.49 3.73 2.60
CA CYS A 94 6.25 3.42 4.00
C CYS A 94 4.97 2.62 4.24
N LYS A 95 4.14 2.47 3.20
CA LYS A 95 2.83 1.83 3.30
C LYS A 95 2.84 0.43 2.69
N ALA A 96 2.12 -0.47 3.32
CA ALA A 96 1.68 -1.69 2.67
C ALA A 96 0.51 -1.37 1.75
N TYR A 97 0.41 -2.13 0.67
CA TYR A 97 -0.71 -2.05 -0.27
C TYR A 97 -1.21 -3.45 -0.60
N PHE A 98 -2.45 -3.53 -1.05
CA PHE A 98 -3.08 -4.75 -1.52
C PHE A 98 -3.40 -4.61 -3.00
N TYR A 99 -3.16 -5.66 -3.78
CA TYR A 99 -3.36 -5.64 -5.23
C TYR A 99 -4.17 -6.82 -5.69
N TYR A 100 -5.02 -6.60 -6.70
CA TYR A 100 -5.57 -7.68 -7.52
C TYR A 100 -5.63 -7.26 -8.98
N VAL A 101 -5.82 -8.24 -9.85
CA VAL A 101 -5.97 -8.05 -11.28
C VAL A 101 -7.34 -8.56 -11.71
N GLU A 102 -8.03 -7.79 -12.53
CA GLU A 102 -9.20 -8.25 -13.27
C GLU A 102 -8.84 -8.54 -14.71
N ALA A 103 -9.33 -9.65 -15.23
CA ALA A 103 -9.47 -9.85 -16.67
C ALA A 103 -10.80 -9.26 -17.14
N VAL A 104 -10.75 -8.55 -18.27
CA VAL A 104 -11.91 -8.02 -18.98
C VAL A 104 -12.09 -8.83 -20.25
N SER A 105 -13.28 -9.37 -20.48
CA SER A 105 -13.60 -10.15 -21.68
C SER A 105 -13.83 -9.26 -22.90
N LEU A 106 -13.89 -9.87 -24.08
CA LEU A 106 -14.29 -9.20 -25.34
C LEU A 106 -15.72 -8.61 -25.30
N THR A 107 -16.56 -9.07 -24.36
CA THR A 107 -17.92 -8.56 -24.14
C THR A 107 -18.02 -7.59 -22.96
N GLY A 108 -16.91 -7.26 -22.30
CA GLY A 108 -16.85 -6.35 -21.16
C GLY A 108 -17.12 -6.99 -19.80
N TYR A 109 -17.34 -8.31 -19.72
CA TYR A 109 -17.44 -9.03 -18.46
C TYR A 109 -16.10 -9.01 -17.71
N ARG A 110 -16.14 -8.87 -16.38
CA ARG A 110 -14.95 -8.70 -15.54
C ARG A 110 -14.86 -9.81 -14.50
N VAL A 111 -13.66 -10.35 -14.30
CA VAL A 111 -13.40 -11.36 -13.28
C VAL A 111 -12.06 -11.10 -12.59
N LYS A 112 -12.05 -11.15 -11.25
CA LYS A 112 -10.81 -11.13 -10.47
C LYS A 112 -10.05 -12.42 -10.69
N LEU A 113 -8.76 -12.32 -11.00
CA LEU A 113 -7.90 -13.48 -11.22
C LEU A 113 -7.47 -14.15 -9.90
N SER A 114 -7.50 -13.41 -8.79
CA SER A 114 -7.16 -13.90 -7.45
C SER A 114 -7.82 -13.06 -6.35
N ALA A 115 -7.72 -13.53 -5.10
CA ALA A 115 -7.89 -12.67 -3.94
C ALA A 115 -6.80 -11.57 -3.91
N PRO A 116 -7.02 -10.45 -3.20
CA PRO A 116 -6.01 -9.41 -3.03
C PRO A 116 -4.73 -9.94 -2.39
N GLN A 117 -3.58 -9.55 -2.94
CA GLN A 117 -2.26 -9.91 -2.46
C GLN A 117 -1.60 -8.70 -1.80
N GLN A 118 -1.05 -8.89 -0.60
CA GLN A 118 -0.33 -7.83 0.10
C GLN A 118 1.08 -7.65 -0.47
N ALA A 119 1.49 -6.41 -0.63
CA ALA A 119 2.88 -6.02 -0.81
C ALA A 119 3.26 -5.06 0.32
N GLY A 120 4.26 -5.45 1.11
CA GLY A 120 4.72 -4.67 2.26
C GLY A 120 5.46 -3.38 1.87
N PRO A 121 5.74 -2.50 2.84
CA PRO A 121 6.52 -1.28 2.63
C PRO A 121 7.88 -1.57 1.96
N LYS A 122 8.36 -0.61 1.17
CA LYS A 122 9.71 -0.63 0.59
C LYS A 122 10.76 0.05 1.47
N ALA A 123 10.35 0.99 2.30
CA ALA A 123 11.18 1.55 3.35
C ALA A 123 11.46 0.49 4.41
N GLY A 124 12.71 0.42 4.88
CA GLY A 124 13.04 -0.34 6.08
C GLY A 124 12.38 0.29 7.31
N ALA A 125 12.08 -0.52 8.32
CA ALA A 125 11.69 0.00 9.63
C ALA A 125 12.78 0.97 10.14
N PRO A 126 12.42 2.08 10.81
CA PRO A 126 13.40 2.89 11.50
C PRO A 126 14.26 2.00 12.42
N PRO A 127 15.59 2.22 12.51
CA PRO A 127 16.38 1.51 13.50
C PRO A 127 15.74 1.75 14.88
N ALA A 128 15.55 0.68 15.65
CA ALA A 128 15.06 0.79 17.01
C ALA A 128 15.92 1.82 17.77
N PRO A 129 15.35 2.64 18.67
CA PRO A 129 16.15 3.52 19.50
C PRO A 129 17.22 2.69 20.19
N SER A 130 18.50 3.04 19.96
CA SER A 130 19.62 2.37 20.62
C SER A 130 19.38 2.44 22.13
N PRO A 131 19.55 1.35 22.90
CA PRO A 131 19.49 1.43 24.35
C PRO A 131 20.48 2.50 24.78
N ALA A 132 19.99 3.56 25.43
CA ALA A 132 20.87 4.59 25.97
C ALA A 132 21.94 3.89 26.80
N ALA A 133 23.21 4.04 26.39
CA ALA A 133 24.32 3.49 27.16
C ALA A 133 24.23 4.06 28.58
N PRO A 134 24.32 3.24 29.63
CA PRO A 134 24.33 3.75 30.99
C PRO A 134 25.51 4.71 31.14
N SER A 135 25.22 5.91 31.63
CA SER A 135 26.26 6.86 32.01
C SER A 135 27.06 6.25 33.16
N HIS A 136 28.38 6.10 32.96
CA HIS A 136 29.34 5.75 34.01
C HIS A 136 29.82 7.01 34.73
#